data_AF-A0AAD6ZQX1-F1
#
_entry.id   AF-A0AAD6ZQX1-F1
#
_cell.length_a   1.000
_cell.length_b   1.000
_cell.length_c   1.000
_cell.angle_alpha   90.00
_cell.angle_beta   90.00
_cell.angle_gamma   90.00
#
_symmetry.space_group_name_H-M   'P 1'
#
loop_
_entity.id
_entity.type
_entity.pdbx_description
1 polymer ?
#
loop_
_entity_poly.entity_id
_entity_poly.type
_entity_poly.pdbx_seq_one_letter_code
_entity_poly.pdbx_strand_id
1 'polypeptide(L)'
;MPPVKGRQNPETYPLLDISTLVEVQQPFTILSDGRKRKRASAFCVDVLSDAFEGGQERCFLKIFLPDAANTACFKAECEANHALHQYASENTKVLTGKQPLEVFKTHLQLSNGKHRLSWPLCYGYISVEDPFFHPPVKKRQNGPEQPVPQLHGLLFQHYEDLTLVSPDDIDGGGVMQAKILAALAPIHAARILHRDLEERTVWPEAGFRNIFLKDGEPVILDFDHSQMIQERDEKRLQEEETQMKELMAKAVENRGREKGWGLSKEVLRLL
;
A
#
# COMPACT_ATOMS: atom_id res chain seq x y z
N MET A 1 25.40 -39.02 -16.96
CA MET A 1 24.95 -37.90 -16.10
C MET A 1 23.90 -37.12 -16.86
N PRO A 2 22.63 -37.09 -16.43
CA PRO A 2 21.63 -36.23 -17.06
C PRO A 2 21.83 -34.78 -16.60
N PRO A 3 21.65 -33.78 -17.47
CA PRO A 3 21.73 -32.38 -17.08
C PRO A 3 20.48 -31.99 -16.28
N VAL A 4 20.72 -31.26 -15.19
CA VAL A 4 19.73 -30.72 -14.25
C VAL A 4 18.84 -29.72 -14.99
N LYS A 5 17.53 -29.97 -14.96
CA LYS A 5 16.47 -29.07 -15.45
C LYS A 5 16.36 -27.83 -14.56
N GLY A 6 16.17 -26.69 -15.21
CA GLY A 6 15.41 -25.55 -14.67
C GLY A 6 16.23 -24.52 -13.91
N ARG A 7 16.83 -23.57 -14.64
CA ARG A 7 16.98 -22.22 -14.11
C ARG A 7 15.56 -21.73 -13.78
N GLN A 8 15.32 -21.40 -12.51
CA GLN A 8 14.11 -20.71 -12.07
C GLN A 8 13.95 -19.44 -12.92
N ASN A 9 12.76 -19.22 -13.46
CA ASN A 9 12.41 -17.90 -14.00
C ASN A 9 12.68 -16.86 -12.90
N PRO A 10 13.30 -15.70 -13.21
CA PRO A 10 13.26 -14.59 -12.27
C PRO A 10 11.77 -14.31 -11.98
N GLU A 11 11.42 -14.17 -10.70
CA GLU A 11 10.05 -13.80 -10.31
C GLU A 11 9.74 -12.44 -10.97
N THR A 12 8.98 -12.46 -12.07
CA THR A 12 8.53 -11.23 -12.74
C THR A 12 7.28 -10.76 -12.02
N TYR A 13 7.39 -9.69 -11.25
CA TYR A 13 6.25 -9.00 -10.69
C TYR A 13 5.55 -8.16 -11.77
N PRO A 14 4.22 -7.99 -11.72
CA PRO A 14 3.49 -7.26 -12.74
C PRO A 14 3.71 -5.72 -12.66
N LEU A 15 4.23 -5.22 -11.53
CA LEU A 15 4.61 -3.82 -11.38
C LEU A 15 5.94 -3.50 -12.08
N LEU A 16 6.12 -2.23 -12.40
CA LEU A 16 7.36 -1.71 -12.97
C LEU A 16 8.51 -1.78 -11.95
N ASP A 17 9.66 -2.31 -12.37
CA ASP A 17 10.92 -2.13 -11.64
C ASP A 17 11.44 -0.71 -11.86
N ILE A 18 11.41 0.11 -10.81
CA ILE A 18 11.91 1.48 -10.88
C ILE A 18 13.27 1.64 -10.22
N SER A 19 13.94 0.55 -9.82
CA SER A 19 15.23 0.59 -9.11
C SER A 19 16.34 1.33 -9.87
N THR A 20 16.23 1.41 -11.21
CA THR A 20 17.18 2.12 -12.08
C THR A 20 16.71 3.52 -12.49
N LEU A 21 15.49 3.90 -12.12
CA LEU A 21 14.85 5.17 -12.49
C LEU A 21 14.82 6.17 -11.33
N VAL A 22 15.04 5.70 -10.11
CA VAL A 22 14.94 6.51 -8.89
C VAL A 22 16.13 6.28 -7.97
N GLU A 23 16.47 7.30 -7.20
CA GLU A 23 17.45 7.21 -6.11
C GLU A 23 16.78 7.59 -4.79
N VAL A 24 16.73 6.67 -3.83
CA VAL A 24 16.15 6.90 -2.51
C VAL A 24 17.19 7.53 -1.59
N GLN A 25 16.94 8.74 -1.12
CA GLN A 25 17.84 9.48 -0.25
C GLN A 25 17.72 9.04 1.22
N GLN A 26 18.86 9.00 1.91
CA GLN A 26 18.93 8.79 3.36
C GLN A 26 19.13 10.14 4.08
N PRO A 27 18.68 10.29 5.34
CA PRO A 27 18.08 9.26 6.21
C PRO A 27 16.58 9.05 5.95
N PHE A 28 16.10 7.83 6.18
CA PHE A 28 14.67 7.52 6.12
C PHE A 28 13.95 8.01 7.38
N THR A 29 12.77 8.58 7.23
CA THR A 29 11.87 8.83 8.36
C THR A 29 11.03 7.58 8.60
N ILE A 30 11.25 6.89 9.71
CA ILE A 30 10.52 5.66 10.04
C ILE A 30 9.09 6.03 10.46
N LEU A 31 8.11 5.59 9.68
CA LEU A 31 6.68 5.71 10.02
C LEU A 31 6.19 4.49 10.79
N SER A 32 6.70 3.29 10.46
CA SER A 32 6.35 2.05 11.16
C SER A 32 7.45 1.01 11.03
N ASP A 33 7.87 0.42 12.15
CA ASP A 33 8.82 -0.70 12.19
C ASP A 33 8.07 -2.05 12.25
N GLY A 34 7.95 -2.70 11.10
CA GLY A 34 7.22 -3.95 10.93
C GLY A 34 7.93 -5.21 11.46
N ARG A 35 9.23 -5.11 11.84
CA ARG A 35 10.06 -6.29 12.19
C ARG A 35 9.50 -7.10 13.34
N LYS A 36 8.98 -6.44 14.38
CA LYS A 36 8.44 -7.12 15.56
C LYS A 36 7.17 -7.92 15.27
N ARG A 37 6.44 -7.54 14.22
CA ARG A 37 5.13 -8.13 13.88
C ARG A 37 5.16 -8.96 12.61
N LYS A 38 6.34 -9.14 12.01
CA LYS A 38 6.50 -9.80 10.70
C LYS A 38 5.62 -9.16 9.64
N ARG A 39 5.59 -7.82 9.62
CA ARG A 39 4.90 -7.00 8.62
C ARG A 39 5.91 -6.15 7.86
N ALA A 40 5.46 -5.54 6.77
CA ALA A 40 6.23 -4.55 6.07
C ALA A 40 6.53 -3.35 7.01
N SER A 41 7.71 -2.77 6.84
CA SER A 41 8.09 -1.51 7.48
C SER A 41 7.75 -0.35 6.56
N ALA A 42 7.30 0.77 7.12
CA ALA A 42 6.88 1.94 6.37
C ALA A 42 7.78 3.13 6.69
N PHE A 43 8.13 3.87 5.65
CA PHE A 43 9.04 5.01 5.72
C PHE A 43 8.50 6.15 4.88
N CYS A 44 8.82 7.37 5.30
CA CYS A 44 8.76 8.55 4.46
C CYS A 44 10.19 8.86 3.99
N VAL A 45 10.36 9.02 2.68
CA VAL A 45 11.68 9.17 2.04
C VAL A 45 11.65 10.25 0.98
N ASP A 46 12.78 10.92 0.79
CA ASP A 46 13.00 11.77 -0.38
C ASP A 46 13.55 10.91 -1.52
N VAL A 47 13.04 11.12 -2.73
CA VAL A 47 13.41 10.34 -3.91
C VAL A 47 13.79 11.26 -5.05
N LEU A 48 14.97 11.04 -5.62
CA LEU A 48 15.42 11.75 -6.81
C LEU A 48 15.04 10.98 -8.07
N SER A 49 14.54 11.70 -9.07
CA SER A 49 14.32 11.16 -10.41
C SER A 49 14.10 12.28 -11.42
N ASP A 50 14.68 12.13 -12.61
CA ASP A 50 14.44 13.04 -13.76
C ASP A 50 12.96 13.05 -14.22
N ALA A 51 12.15 12.08 -13.78
CA ALA A 51 10.74 12.02 -14.10
C ALA A 51 9.88 12.95 -13.22
N PHE A 52 10.34 13.30 -12.00
CA PHE A 52 9.62 14.19 -11.09
C PHE A 52 9.75 15.65 -11.50
N GLU A 53 8.68 16.43 -11.29
CA GLU A 53 8.74 17.88 -11.47
C GLU A 53 9.69 18.49 -10.42
N GLY A 54 10.81 19.05 -10.85
CA GLY A 54 11.86 19.55 -9.95
C GLY A 54 12.92 18.53 -9.55
N GLY A 55 12.85 17.29 -10.05
CA GLY A 55 13.89 16.27 -9.87
C GLY A 55 13.88 15.53 -8.53
N GLN A 56 12.98 15.91 -7.62
CA GLN A 56 12.84 15.30 -6.29
C GLN A 56 11.37 15.28 -5.86
N GLU A 57 10.94 14.18 -5.26
CA GLU A 57 9.61 14.06 -4.64
C GLU A 57 9.72 13.35 -3.29
N ARG A 58 8.83 13.72 -2.35
CA ARG A 58 8.68 13.03 -1.07
C ARG A 58 7.70 11.88 -1.25
N CYS A 59 8.14 10.66 -0.96
CA CYS A 59 7.39 9.43 -1.22
C CYS A 59 7.18 8.61 0.06
N PHE A 60 6.18 7.72 -0.01
CA PHE A 60 5.98 6.68 0.97
C PHE A 60 6.64 5.38 0.48
N LEU A 61 7.53 4.81 1.30
CA LEU A 61 8.25 3.58 0.99
C LEU A 61 7.81 2.47 1.94
N LYS A 62 7.29 1.37 1.38
CA LYS A 62 6.93 0.15 2.10
C LYS A 62 7.96 -0.95 1.81
N ILE A 63 8.73 -1.37 2.82
CA ILE A 63 9.79 -2.40 2.70
C ILE A 63 9.32 -3.72 3.31
N PHE A 64 9.44 -4.80 2.55
CA PHE A 64 9.05 -6.15 2.95
C PHE A 64 10.28 -6.96 3.36
N LEU A 65 10.23 -7.54 4.56
CA LEU A 65 11.33 -8.34 5.11
C LEU A 65 11.46 -9.68 4.37
N PRO A 66 12.64 -10.32 4.35
CA PRO A 66 12.90 -11.51 3.56
C PRO A 66 12.39 -12.79 4.26
N ASP A 67 11.08 -12.86 4.48
CA ASP A 67 10.39 -14.05 4.99
C ASP A 67 9.15 -14.38 4.16
N ALA A 68 8.71 -15.64 4.21
CA ALA A 68 7.65 -16.15 3.35
C ALA A 68 6.31 -15.40 3.49
N ALA A 69 5.98 -14.89 4.68
CA ALA A 69 4.75 -14.14 4.89
C ALA A 69 4.86 -12.77 4.21
N ASN A 70 5.98 -12.06 4.42
CA ASN A 70 6.24 -10.79 3.75
C ASN A 70 6.37 -10.93 2.23
N THR A 71 6.93 -12.03 1.72
CA THR A 71 6.96 -12.30 0.27
C THR A 71 5.55 -12.46 -0.31
N ALA A 72 4.65 -13.16 0.39
CA ALA A 72 3.26 -13.28 -0.05
C ALA A 72 2.53 -11.93 -0.01
N CYS A 73 2.75 -11.14 1.05
CA CYS A 73 2.23 -9.78 1.20
C CYS A 73 2.70 -8.86 0.07
N PHE A 74 4.00 -8.88 -0.26
CA PHE A 74 4.58 -8.11 -1.36
C PHE A 74 3.96 -8.49 -2.71
N LYS A 75 3.76 -9.79 -2.96
CA LYS A 75 3.13 -10.28 -4.20
C LYS A 75 1.69 -9.80 -4.34
N ALA A 76 0.89 -9.93 -3.28
CA ALA A 76 -0.49 -9.45 -3.25
C ALA A 76 -0.58 -7.94 -3.50
N GLU A 77 0.26 -7.15 -2.82
CA GLU A 77 0.34 -5.70 -3.00
C GLU A 77 0.76 -5.34 -4.44
N CYS A 78 1.71 -6.07 -5.03
CA CYS A 78 2.11 -5.89 -6.44
C CYS A 78 0.95 -6.14 -7.41
N GLU A 79 0.24 -7.26 -7.25
CA GLU A 79 -0.88 -7.64 -8.12
C GLU A 79 -2.02 -6.61 -8.04
N ALA A 80 -2.40 -6.20 -6.83
CA ALA A 80 -3.45 -5.21 -6.62
C ALA A 80 -3.09 -3.85 -7.23
N ASN A 81 -1.89 -3.34 -6.94
CA ASN A 81 -1.48 -2.04 -7.48
C ASN A 81 -1.33 -2.05 -9.00
N HIS A 82 -0.93 -3.17 -9.60
CA HIS A 82 -0.93 -3.32 -11.06
C HIS A 82 -2.35 -3.23 -11.64
N ALA A 83 -3.31 -3.95 -11.05
CA ALA A 83 -4.71 -3.93 -11.49
C ALA A 83 -5.34 -2.54 -11.31
N LEU A 84 -5.07 -1.85 -10.19
CA LEU A 84 -5.52 -0.47 -9.96
C LEU A 84 -4.92 0.49 -10.99
N HIS A 85 -3.66 0.32 -11.36
CA HIS A 85 -3.03 1.13 -12.40
C HIS A 85 -3.67 0.93 -13.76
N GLN A 86 -3.96 -0.32 -14.15
CA GLN A 86 -4.67 -0.64 -15.40
C GLN A 86 -6.06 0.01 -15.41
N TYR A 87 -6.82 -0.18 -14.32
CA TYR A 87 -8.14 0.41 -14.17
C TYR A 87 -8.09 1.95 -14.28
N ALA A 88 -7.16 2.60 -13.58
CA ALA A 88 -7.00 4.05 -13.65
C ALA A 88 -6.63 4.52 -15.06
N SER A 89 -5.69 3.85 -15.72
CA SER A 89 -5.24 4.21 -17.08
C SER A 89 -6.37 4.13 -18.10
N GLU A 90 -7.17 3.06 -18.06
CA GLU A 90 -8.31 2.86 -18.95
C GLU A 90 -9.38 3.93 -18.76
N ASN A 91 -9.69 4.28 -17.51
CA ASN A 91 -10.74 5.25 -17.18
C ASN A 91 -10.30 6.72 -17.39
N THR A 92 -9.01 6.99 -17.37
CA THR A 92 -8.45 8.34 -17.58
C THR A 92 -7.94 8.57 -19.00
N LYS A 93 -7.94 7.53 -19.85
CA LYS A 93 -7.41 7.55 -21.22
C LYS A 93 -5.95 8.00 -21.31
N VAL A 94 -5.18 7.78 -20.24
CA VAL A 94 -3.75 8.07 -20.26
C VAL A 94 -3.04 6.97 -21.04
N LEU A 95 -2.21 7.37 -22.00
CA LEU A 95 -1.47 6.43 -22.83
C LEU A 95 -0.40 5.73 -22.00
N THR A 96 -0.31 4.40 -22.14
CA THR A 96 0.74 3.60 -21.52
C THR A 96 2.01 3.65 -22.38
N GLY A 97 3.13 3.99 -21.75
CA GLY A 97 4.45 3.91 -22.38
C GLY A 97 4.87 2.47 -22.67
N LYS A 98 5.76 2.27 -23.65
CA LYS A 98 6.40 0.96 -23.92
C LYS A 98 7.74 0.79 -23.21
N GLN A 99 8.34 1.89 -22.75
CA GLN A 99 9.65 1.93 -22.08
C GLN A 99 9.46 2.19 -20.58
N PRO A 100 10.29 1.62 -19.69
CA PRO A 100 10.18 1.80 -18.23
C PRO A 100 10.01 3.26 -17.79
N LEU A 101 10.85 4.17 -18.28
CA LEU A 101 10.77 5.60 -17.94
C LEU A 101 9.46 6.24 -18.38
N GLU A 102 8.93 5.87 -19.55
CA GLU A 102 7.67 6.42 -20.06
C GLU A 102 6.47 5.85 -19.29
N VAL A 103 6.52 4.57 -18.88
CA VAL A 103 5.52 3.99 -17.97
C VAL A 103 5.55 4.72 -16.62
N PHE A 104 6.74 4.99 -16.08
CA PHE A 104 6.88 5.73 -14.83
C PHE A 104 6.34 7.17 -14.94
N LYS A 105 6.65 7.89 -16.02
CA LYS A 105 6.04 9.22 -16.28
C LYS A 105 4.53 9.16 -16.44
N THR A 106 3.99 8.14 -17.10
CA THR A 106 2.54 7.89 -17.18
C THR A 106 1.94 7.74 -15.78
N HIS A 107 2.61 7.01 -14.88
CA HIS A 107 2.18 6.91 -13.48
C HIS A 107 2.13 8.30 -12.84
N LEU A 108 3.20 9.08 -12.94
CA LEU A 108 3.22 10.44 -12.38
C LEU A 108 2.12 11.36 -12.94
N GLN A 109 1.78 11.23 -14.22
CA GLN A 109 0.67 11.98 -14.81
C GLN A 109 -0.69 11.62 -14.20
N LEU A 110 -0.91 10.35 -13.82
CA LEU A 110 -2.11 9.94 -13.10
C LEU A 110 -2.17 10.58 -11.71
N SER A 111 -1.01 10.70 -11.04
CA SER A 111 -0.90 11.34 -9.73
C SER A 111 -1.21 12.85 -9.77
N ASN A 112 -0.71 13.54 -10.80
CA ASN A 112 -0.89 14.99 -10.99
C ASN A 112 -2.20 15.38 -11.67
N GLY A 113 -2.99 14.40 -12.13
CA GLY A 113 -4.25 14.63 -12.81
C GLY A 113 -5.34 15.19 -11.90
N LYS A 114 -6.40 15.77 -12.49
CA LYS A 114 -7.64 16.13 -11.76
C LYS A 114 -8.42 14.90 -11.24
N HIS A 115 -7.94 13.69 -11.51
CA HIS A 115 -8.57 12.45 -11.10
C HIS A 115 -8.17 12.14 -9.67
N ARG A 116 -9.09 12.38 -8.73
CA ARG A 116 -8.90 11.97 -7.33
C ARG A 116 -9.07 10.45 -7.26
N LEU A 117 -7.94 9.73 -7.21
CA LEU A 117 -7.94 8.31 -6.89
C LEU A 117 -8.28 8.12 -5.41
N SER A 118 -9.02 7.06 -5.11
CA SER A 118 -9.35 6.69 -3.73
C SER A 118 -8.29 5.79 -3.09
N TRP A 119 -7.07 5.78 -3.63
CA TRP A 119 -5.90 5.05 -3.14
C TRP A 119 -4.63 5.81 -3.56
N PRO A 120 -3.49 5.62 -2.88
CA PRO A 120 -2.21 6.21 -3.29
C PRO A 120 -1.70 5.50 -4.55
N LEU A 121 -1.12 6.27 -5.47
CA LEU A 121 -0.48 5.68 -6.62
C LEU A 121 0.81 4.96 -6.22
N CYS A 122 0.94 3.69 -6.62
CA CYS A 122 2.20 2.95 -6.56
C CYS A 122 3.02 3.24 -7.82
N TYR A 123 4.20 3.82 -7.64
CA TYR A 123 5.13 4.14 -8.70
C TYR A 123 5.85 2.91 -9.26
N GLY A 124 5.95 1.86 -8.46
CA GLY A 124 6.62 0.60 -8.83
C GLY A 124 7.33 -0.04 -7.65
N TYR A 125 8.01 -1.14 -7.95
CA TYR A 125 8.85 -1.83 -6.96
C TYR A 125 10.31 -1.41 -7.10
N ILE A 126 11.02 -1.42 -5.97
CA ILE A 126 12.44 -1.09 -5.87
C ILE A 126 13.20 -2.11 -5.05
N SER A 127 14.50 -2.23 -5.32
CA SER A 127 15.45 -2.87 -4.41
C SER A 127 16.11 -1.79 -3.54
N VAL A 128 16.05 -1.94 -2.23
CA VAL A 128 16.63 -0.98 -1.28
C VAL A 128 17.55 -1.68 -0.29
N GLU A 129 18.62 -1.01 0.11
CA GLU A 129 19.46 -1.47 1.21
C GLU A 129 18.63 -1.65 2.49
N ASP A 130 18.87 -2.73 3.22
CA ASP A 130 18.22 -2.99 4.51
C ASP A 130 18.56 -1.87 5.51
N PRO A 131 17.60 -0.97 5.85
CA PRO A 131 17.87 0.17 6.73
C PRO A 131 18.12 -0.25 8.18
N PHE A 132 17.87 -1.52 8.50
CA PHE A 132 18.07 -2.09 9.82
C PHE A 132 19.33 -2.95 9.92
N PHE A 133 20.07 -3.10 8.82
CA PHE A 133 21.27 -3.91 8.80
C PHE A 133 22.35 -3.27 9.67
N HIS A 134 22.72 -3.99 10.72
CA HIS A 134 23.90 -3.67 11.52
C HIS A 134 24.94 -4.74 11.18
N PRO A 135 26.08 -4.36 10.57
CA PRO A 135 27.12 -5.34 10.28
C PRO A 135 27.52 -6.03 11.58
N PRO A 136 27.70 -7.36 11.58
CA PRO A 136 28.08 -8.08 12.78
C PRO A 136 29.37 -7.49 13.33
N VAL A 137 29.38 -7.10 14.62
CA VAL A 137 30.55 -6.56 15.30
C VAL A 137 31.58 -7.68 15.46
N LYS A 138 32.35 -7.96 14.41
CA LYS A 138 33.51 -8.84 14.51
C LYS A 138 34.67 -8.03 15.07
N LYS A 139 35.15 -8.45 16.25
CA LYS A 139 36.47 -8.07 16.78
C LYS A 139 37.50 -8.32 15.67
N ARG A 140 38.13 -7.24 15.17
CA ARG A 140 39.36 -7.18 14.36
C ARG A 140 39.65 -8.41 13.48
N GLN A 141 39.52 -8.26 12.16
CA GLN A 141 40.53 -8.64 11.16
C GLN A 141 39.97 -8.51 9.73
N ASN A 142 40.55 -7.58 8.95
CA ASN A 142 40.73 -7.51 7.49
C ASN A 142 39.97 -8.50 6.59
N GLY A 143 38.65 -8.61 6.72
CA GLY A 143 37.77 -9.29 5.76
C GLY A 143 37.10 -8.27 4.83
N PRO A 144 36.67 -8.66 3.62
CA PRO A 144 35.85 -7.79 2.78
C PRO A 144 34.58 -7.40 3.53
N GLU A 145 34.20 -6.12 3.43
CA GLU A 145 32.95 -5.62 4.00
C GLU A 145 31.78 -6.46 3.45
N GLN A 146 30.92 -6.95 4.35
CA GLN A 146 29.75 -7.70 3.93
C GLN A 146 28.78 -6.73 3.25
N PRO A 147 28.33 -7.01 2.01
CA PRO A 147 27.39 -6.13 1.34
C PRO A 147 26.09 -6.04 2.14
N VAL A 148 25.52 -4.84 2.22
CA VAL A 148 24.23 -4.62 2.85
C VAL A 148 23.16 -5.41 2.08
N PRO A 149 22.35 -6.25 2.75
CA PRO A 149 21.28 -6.99 2.10
C PRO A 149 20.32 -6.03 1.36
N GLN A 150 19.89 -6.43 0.17
CA GLN A 150 18.85 -5.72 -0.58
C GLN A 150 17.48 -6.32 -0.24
N LEU A 151 16.51 -5.46 0.03
CA LEU A 151 15.12 -5.79 0.34
C LEU A 151 14.18 -5.29 -0.76
N HIS A 152 13.06 -5.97 -0.92
CA HIS A 152 11.99 -5.52 -1.80
C HIS A 152 11.21 -4.38 -1.15
N GLY A 153 11.09 -3.27 -1.88
CA GLY A 153 10.29 -2.12 -1.51
C GLY A 153 9.22 -1.82 -2.56
N LEU A 154 8.16 -1.15 -2.14
CA LEU A 154 7.19 -0.51 -3.02
C LEU A 154 7.18 0.98 -2.71
N LEU A 155 7.25 1.78 -3.78
CA LEU A 155 7.26 3.23 -3.68
C LEU A 155 5.89 3.79 -4.06
N PHE A 156 5.34 4.64 -3.22
CA PHE A 156 4.03 5.24 -3.38
C PHE A 156 4.09 6.76 -3.30
N GLN A 157 3.09 7.38 -3.91
CA GLN A 157 2.74 8.76 -3.63
C GLN A 157 2.56 8.97 -2.12
N HIS A 158 3.17 10.02 -1.59
CA HIS A 158 2.97 10.44 -0.21
C HIS A 158 1.71 11.30 -0.09
N TYR A 159 0.89 11.02 0.92
CA TYR A 159 -0.19 11.91 1.33
C TYR A 159 0.15 12.52 2.69
N GLU A 160 0.10 13.84 2.73
CA GLU A 160 0.17 14.59 4.00
C GLU A 160 -1.21 14.55 4.68
N ASP A 161 -1.19 14.61 6.01
CA ASP A 161 -2.39 14.79 6.85
C ASP A 161 -3.52 13.76 6.68
N LEU A 162 -3.16 12.49 6.49
CA LEU A 162 -4.13 11.39 6.53
C LEU A 162 -4.64 11.13 7.94
N THR A 163 -5.96 11.05 8.10
CA THR A 163 -6.60 10.66 9.36
C THR A 163 -7.41 9.38 9.18
N LEU A 164 -7.24 8.39 10.06
CA LEU A 164 -8.03 7.16 9.99
C LEU A 164 -9.52 7.49 10.15
N VAL A 165 -10.38 6.88 9.32
CA VAL A 165 -11.83 7.02 9.47
C VAL A 165 -12.26 6.48 10.84
N SER A 166 -12.99 7.31 11.57
CA SER A 166 -13.57 7.00 12.87
C SER A 166 -15.10 6.94 12.78
N PRO A 167 -15.80 6.38 13.79
CA PRO A 167 -17.25 6.38 13.83
C PRO A 167 -17.87 7.76 13.75
N ASP A 168 -17.18 8.77 14.31
CA ASP A 168 -17.66 10.15 14.33
C ASP A 168 -17.76 10.76 12.92
N ASP A 169 -16.94 10.24 11.99
CA ASP A 169 -16.98 10.61 10.58
C ASP A 169 -18.18 10.01 9.84
N ILE A 170 -18.79 8.96 10.41
CA ILE A 170 -19.93 8.25 9.83
C ILE A 170 -21.22 8.97 10.23
N ASP A 171 -21.74 9.80 9.31
CA ASP A 171 -22.92 10.61 9.58
C ASP A 171 -24.24 9.83 9.46
N GLY A 172 -25.25 10.24 10.24
CA GLY A 172 -26.59 9.62 10.15
C GLY A 172 -27.33 9.91 8.84
N GLY A 173 -26.84 10.85 8.03
CA GLY A 173 -27.38 11.18 6.71
C GLY A 173 -26.88 10.28 5.59
N GLY A 174 -25.89 9.41 5.86
CA GLY A 174 -25.36 8.44 4.89
C GLY A 174 -24.33 9.01 3.92
N VAL A 175 -23.85 10.24 4.10
CA VAL A 175 -22.96 10.91 3.12
C VAL A 175 -21.59 10.25 3.11
N MET A 176 -20.94 10.10 4.27
CA MET A 176 -19.62 9.47 4.36
C MET A 176 -19.68 8.00 3.94
N GLN A 177 -20.76 7.30 4.25
CA GLN A 177 -20.98 5.92 3.85
C GLN A 177 -21.03 5.79 2.32
N ALA A 178 -21.76 6.69 1.66
CA ALA A 178 -21.81 6.73 0.21
C ALA A 178 -20.42 7.02 -0.38
N LYS A 179 -19.64 7.93 0.24
CA LYS A 179 -18.26 8.21 -0.19
C LYS A 179 -17.34 6.99 -0.04
N ILE A 180 -17.39 6.28 1.09
CA ILE A 180 -16.56 5.09 1.33
C ILE A 180 -16.91 3.99 0.32
N LEU A 181 -18.20 3.75 0.07
CA LEU A 181 -18.62 2.78 -0.95
C LEU A 181 -18.20 3.22 -2.36
N ALA A 182 -18.25 4.52 -2.66
CA ALA A 182 -17.76 5.05 -3.92
C ALA A 182 -16.24 4.91 -4.08
N ALA A 183 -15.48 4.99 -2.98
CA ALA A 183 -14.04 4.72 -2.95
C ALA A 183 -13.71 3.23 -3.16
N LEU A 184 -14.54 2.33 -2.63
CA LEU A 184 -14.37 0.88 -2.77
C LEU A 184 -14.78 0.35 -4.14
N ALA A 185 -15.80 0.95 -4.77
CA ALA A 185 -16.31 0.55 -6.08
C ALA A 185 -15.24 0.38 -7.18
N PRO A 186 -14.31 1.33 -7.41
CA PRO A 186 -13.24 1.16 -8.41
C PRO A 186 -12.26 0.03 -8.06
N ILE A 187 -12.01 -0.22 -6.77
CA ILE A 187 -11.17 -1.34 -6.31
C ILE A 187 -11.84 -2.68 -6.67
N HIS A 188 -13.15 -2.79 -6.41
CA HIS A 188 -13.93 -3.97 -6.79
C HIS A 188 -14.06 -4.12 -8.31
N ALA A 189 -14.20 -3.01 -9.04
CA ALA A 189 -14.22 -3.02 -10.50
C ALA A 189 -12.89 -3.49 -11.10
N ALA A 190 -11.77 -3.18 -10.43
CA ALA A 190 -10.45 -3.73 -10.73
C ALA A 190 -10.27 -5.20 -10.27
N ARG A 191 -11.35 -5.85 -9.79
CA ARG A 191 -11.39 -7.25 -9.32
C ARG A 191 -10.51 -7.52 -8.09
N ILE A 192 -10.37 -6.54 -7.21
CA ILE A 192 -9.57 -6.67 -5.98
C ILE A 192 -10.51 -6.81 -4.78
N LEU A 193 -10.33 -7.86 -3.99
CA LEU A 193 -10.90 -8.01 -2.66
C LEU A 193 -9.86 -7.54 -1.63
N HIS A 194 -10.15 -6.53 -0.83
CA HIS A 194 -9.15 -5.91 0.05
C HIS A 194 -8.83 -6.75 1.29
N ARG A 195 -9.85 -7.39 1.89
CA ARG A 195 -9.79 -8.30 3.04
C ARG A 195 -9.34 -7.72 4.38
N ASP A 196 -9.03 -6.43 4.44
CA ASP A 196 -8.42 -5.81 5.63
C ASP A 196 -8.96 -4.40 5.92
N LEU A 197 -10.22 -4.17 5.56
CA LEU A 197 -10.93 -2.90 5.76
C LEU A 197 -11.59 -2.77 7.16
N GLU A 198 -11.63 -3.87 7.91
CA GLU A 198 -12.26 -3.97 9.23
C GLU A 198 -11.27 -4.49 10.27
N GLU A 199 -11.24 -3.87 11.44
CA GLU A 199 -10.64 -4.45 12.63
C GLU A 199 -11.60 -5.47 13.24
N ARG A 200 -11.28 -6.76 13.09
CA ARG A 200 -12.14 -7.90 13.50
C ARG A 200 -12.13 -8.20 15.00
N THR A 201 -12.19 -7.18 15.83
CA THR A 201 -12.38 -7.28 17.28
C THR A 201 -13.88 -7.30 17.62
N VAL A 202 -14.24 -7.69 18.85
CA VAL A 202 -15.64 -7.66 19.29
C VAL A 202 -16.01 -6.22 19.62
N TRP A 203 -17.24 -5.81 19.31
CA TRP A 203 -17.76 -4.50 19.73
C TRP A 203 -17.53 -4.28 21.24
N PRO A 204 -17.08 -3.10 21.70
CA PRO A 204 -16.96 -1.82 21.00
C PRO A 204 -15.60 -1.55 20.33
N GLU A 205 -14.77 -2.57 20.08
CA GLU A 205 -13.42 -2.36 19.53
C GLU A 205 -13.37 -2.53 17.99
N ALA A 206 -14.42 -3.08 17.38
CA ALA A 206 -14.46 -3.33 15.94
C ALA A 206 -14.44 -2.01 15.18
N GLY A 207 -13.54 -1.82 14.20
CA GLY A 207 -13.31 -0.51 13.61
C GLY A 207 -12.99 -0.50 12.11
N PHE A 208 -12.91 0.69 11.53
CA PHE A 208 -12.38 0.85 10.18
C PHE A 208 -10.87 0.63 10.23
N ARG A 209 -10.37 -0.16 9.28
CA ARG A 209 -8.96 -0.39 9.08
C ARG A 209 -8.61 0.01 7.67
N ASN A 210 -7.46 0.64 7.47
CA ASN A 210 -6.95 0.98 6.15
C ASN A 210 -7.83 1.93 5.30
N ILE A 211 -8.85 2.55 5.91
CA ILE A 211 -9.66 3.63 5.31
C ILE A 211 -9.32 4.93 6.03
N PHE A 212 -8.80 5.89 5.30
CA PHE A 212 -8.36 7.19 5.79
C PHE A 212 -9.12 8.32 5.09
N LEU A 213 -9.09 9.51 5.67
CA LEU A 213 -9.59 10.73 5.06
C LEU A 213 -8.40 11.58 4.59
N LYS A 214 -8.51 12.09 3.37
CA LYS A 214 -7.65 13.12 2.80
C LYS A 214 -8.55 14.26 2.30
N ASP A 215 -8.42 15.45 2.87
CA ASP A 215 -9.29 16.60 2.55
C ASP A 215 -10.80 16.27 2.65
N GLY A 216 -11.19 15.40 3.60
CA GLY A 216 -12.57 14.94 3.78
C GLY A 216 -13.06 13.91 2.76
N GLU A 217 -12.17 13.34 1.94
CA GLU A 217 -12.45 12.28 0.99
C GLU A 217 -11.81 10.95 1.43
N PRO A 218 -12.53 9.80 1.34
CA PRO A 218 -11.98 8.50 1.67
C PRO A 218 -10.86 8.05 0.73
N VAL A 219 -9.80 7.53 1.34
CA VAL A 219 -8.64 6.91 0.70
C VAL A 219 -8.40 5.55 1.35
N ILE A 220 -8.30 4.52 0.54
CA ILE A 220 -8.06 3.14 0.96
C ILE A 220 -6.58 2.81 0.71
N LEU A 221 -5.90 2.29 1.74
CA LEU A 221 -4.46 1.99 1.74
C LEU A 221 -4.22 0.48 1.97
N ASP A 222 -2.98 0.04 1.78
CA ASP A 222 -2.48 -1.24 2.33
C ASP A 222 -3.16 -2.50 1.75
N PHE A 223 -2.77 -2.87 0.53
CA PHE A 223 -3.32 -4.00 -0.22
C PHE A 223 -2.54 -5.32 -0.03
N ASP A 224 -1.72 -5.45 1.00
CA ASP A 224 -0.86 -6.61 1.21
C ASP A 224 -1.61 -7.89 1.60
N HIS A 225 -2.83 -7.74 2.11
CA HIS A 225 -3.75 -8.83 2.39
C HIS A 225 -4.81 -9.02 1.29
N SER A 226 -4.75 -8.20 0.24
CA SER A 226 -5.72 -8.25 -0.85
C SER A 226 -5.63 -9.54 -1.66
N GLN A 227 -6.66 -9.77 -2.47
CA GLN A 227 -6.74 -10.93 -3.35
C GLN A 227 -7.41 -10.54 -4.67
N MET A 228 -6.80 -10.94 -5.79
CA MET A 228 -7.44 -10.86 -7.10
C MET A 228 -8.59 -11.87 -7.21
N ILE A 229 -9.76 -11.40 -7.60
CA ILE A 229 -11.00 -12.18 -7.71
C ILE A 229 -11.28 -12.52 -9.17
N GLN A 230 -11.57 -13.79 -9.43
CA GLN A 230 -12.01 -14.26 -10.74
C GLN A 230 -13.53 -14.05 -10.87
N GLU A 231 -14.05 -14.01 -12.11
CA GLU A 231 -15.48 -13.80 -12.37
C GLU A 231 -16.39 -14.76 -11.59
N ARG A 232 -15.99 -16.04 -11.46
CA ARG A 232 -16.75 -17.05 -10.71
C ARG A 232 -16.88 -16.76 -9.21
N ASP A 233 -15.99 -15.91 -8.67
CA ASP A 233 -15.86 -15.60 -7.25
C ASP A 233 -16.35 -14.18 -6.92
N GLU A 234 -17.02 -13.50 -7.87
CA GLU A 234 -17.49 -12.11 -7.77
C GLU A 234 -18.40 -11.85 -6.56
N LYS A 235 -19.13 -12.87 -6.10
CA LYS A 235 -19.94 -12.80 -4.88
C LYS A 235 -19.12 -12.35 -3.65
N ARG A 236 -17.83 -12.66 -3.60
CA ARG A 236 -16.95 -12.26 -2.48
C ARG A 236 -16.77 -10.74 -2.39
N LEU A 237 -16.77 -10.04 -3.52
CA LEU A 237 -16.72 -8.57 -3.55
C LEU A 237 -18.01 -7.98 -2.96
N GLN A 238 -19.16 -8.55 -3.32
CA GLN A 238 -20.46 -8.16 -2.76
C GLN A 238 -20.54 -8.43 -1.25
N GLU A 239 -19.92 -9.51 -0.79
CA GLU A 239 -19.82 -9.83 0.65
C GLU A 239 -18.97 -8.79 1.40
N GLU A 240 -17.84 -8.32 0.83
CA GLU A 240 -17.04 -7.22 1.41
C GLU A 240 -17.84 -5.91 1.48
N GLU A 241 -18.59 -5.54 0.42
CA GLU A 241 -19.48 -4.37 0.48
C GLU A 241 -20.56 -4.50 1.55
N THR A 242 -21.13 -5.70 1.71
CA THR A 242 -22.16 -5.96 2.70
C THR A 242 -21.60 -5.83 4.12
N GLN A 243 -20.43 -6.41 4.37
CA GLN A 243 -19.70 -6.27 5.64
C GLN A 243 -19.41 -4.81 5.95
N MET A 244 -18.96 -4.04 4.96
CA MET A 244 -18.71 -2.60 5.15
C MET A 244 -19.99 -1.81 5.46
N LYS A 245 -21.11 -2.11 4.78
CA LYS A 245 -22.41 -1.49 5.07
C LYS A 245 -22.87 -1.81 6.49
N GLU A 246 -22.72 -3.04 6.93
CA GLU A 246 -23.06 -3.47 8.30
C GLU A 246 -22.18 -2.77 9.34
N LEU A 247 -20.87 -2.66 9.09
CA LEU A 247 -19.94 -1.96 9.98
C LEU A 247 -20.31 -0.47 10.12
N MET A 248 -20.59 0.20 8.99
CA MET A 248 -21.02 1.60 9.00
C MET A 248 -22.37 1.79 9.70
N ALA A 249 -23.33 0.89 9.50
CA ALA A 249 -24.62 0.93 10.19
C ALA A 249 -24.43 0.79 11.71
N LYS A 250 -23.60 -0.16 12.15
CA LYS A 250 -23.25 -0.34 13.57
C LYS A 250 -22.56 0.90 14.14
N ALA A 251 -21.67 1.55 13.39
CA ALA A 251 -21.03 2.79 13.81
C ALA A 251 -22.06 3.90 14.08
N VAL A 252 -23.05 4.08 13.20
CA VAL A 252 -24.15 5.05 13.40
C VAL A 252 -24.99 4.70 14.63
N GLU A 253 -25.40 3.43 14.78
CA GLU A 253 -26.25 2.97 15.90
C GLU A 253 -25.60 3.18 17.26
N ASN A 254 -24.26 3.11 17.32
CA ASN A 254 -23.48 3.20 18.55
C ASN A 254 -22.80 4.54 18.75
N ARG A 255 -23.11 5.54 17.91
CA ARG A 255 -22.54 6.88 18.02
C ARG A 255 -22.75 7.47 19.42
N GLY A 256 -21.68 7.99 20.01
CA GLY A 256 -21.67 8.53 21.38
C GLY A 256 -21.68 7.45 22.49
N ARG A 257 -21.57 6.16 22.14
CA ARG A 257 -21.32 5.04 23.07
C ARG A 257 -19.94 4.45 22.90
N GLU A 258 -19.04 5.16 22.22
CA GLU A 258 -17.68 4.74 21.97
C GLU A 258 -16.90 4.59 23.29
N LYS A 259 -16.62 3.35 23.69
CA LYS A 259 -15.53 3.06 24.61
C LYS A 259 -14.51 2.25 23.85
N GLY A 260 -13.30 2.79 23.65
CA GLY A 260 -12.21 2.04 23.01
C GLY A 260 -12.05 2.26 21.51
N TRP A 261 -12.88 3.10 20.88
CA TRP A 261 -12.63 3.60 19.53
C TRP A 261 -11.58 4.70 19.59
N GLY A 262 -10.34 4.28 19.49
CA GLY A 262 -9.22 5.11 19.12
C GLY A 262 -8.33 4.26 18.24
N LEU A 263 -7.48 4.92 17.45
CA LEU A 263 -6.23 4.34 16.99
C LEU A 263 -5.74 3.34 18.03
N SER A 264 -5.55 2.07 17.65
CA SER A 264 -5.05 1.07 18.59
C SER A 264 -3.86 1.68 19.35
N LYS A 265 -3.54 1.23 20.57
CA LYS A 265 -2.36 1.73 21.32
C LYS A 265 -1.06 1.75 20.48
N GLU A 266 -1.08 1.03 19.36
CA GLU A 266 -0.03 0.88 18.39
C GLU A 266 -0.02 1.98 17.33
N VAL A 267 -1.17 2.54 16.91
CA VAL A 267 -1.24 3.68 15.99
C VAL A 267 -1.16 5.03 16.73
N LEU A 268 -1.63 5.11 17.99
CA LEU A 268 -1.36 6.27 18.87
C LEU A 268 0.12 6.48 19.20
N ARG A 269 0.98 5.50 18.92
CA ARG A 269 2.44 5.61 19.08
C ARG A 269 3.15 6.05 17.81
N LEU A 270 2.42 6.23 16.71
CA LEU A 270 2.92 6.66 15.40
C LEU A 270 2.54 8.13 15.07
N LEU A 271 1.78 8.77 15.96
CA LEU A 271 1.54 10.23 16.01
C LEU A 271 2.35 10.83 17.16
#